data_AF-A0A838GYH7-F1
#
_entry.id   AF-A0A838GYH7-F1
#
_cell.length_a   1.000
_cell.length_b   1.000
_cell.length_c   1.000
_cell.angle_alpha   90.00
_cell.angle_beta   90.00
_cell.angle_gamma   90.00
#
_symmetry.space_group_name_H-M   'P 1'
#
loop_
_entity.id
_entity.type
_entity.pdbx_description
1 polymer ?
#
loop_
_entity_poly.entity_id
_entity_poly.type
_entity_poly.pdbx_seq_one_letter_code
_entity_poly.pdbx_strand_id
1 'polypeptide(L)'
;MHANRSAAASEWRTGRQTLRHGSGRSVRSRRQVLSLLVALALITGACGVRPGEAASGATAADLVHVHGLAEAPDGGLYVATHTGLFEVNGDQIEAVGSATHDLMGFTVAAPGALL
;
A
#
# COMPACT_ATOMS: atom_id res chain seq x y z
N MET A 1 -42.87 -68.00 34.39
CA MET A 1 -42.44 -68.10 35.79
C MET A 1 -40.99 -67.63 35.89
N HIS A 2 -40.73 -66.68 36.80
CA HIS A 2 -39.45 -66.24 37.40
C HIS A 2 -38.26 -65.85 36.48
N ALA A 3 -37.92 -64.55 36.44
CA ALA A 3 -36.92 -63.83 37.26
C ALA A 3 -35.50 -63.98 36.66
N ASN A 4 -34.63 -62.98 36.58
CA ASN A 4 -33.96 -62.43 37.75
C ASN A 4 -32.99 -61.27 37.36
N ARG A 5 -33.14 -60.14 38.06
CA ARG A 5 -32.10 -59.23 38.62
C ARG A 5 -31.01 -58.59 37.74
N SER A 6 -31.21 -57.29 37.56
CA SER A 6 -30.35 -56.16 37.95
C SER A 6 -28.93 -56.45 38.48
N ALA A 7 -27.94 -55.91 37.78
CA ALA A 7 -26.59 -55.58 38.22
C ALA A 7 -26.32 -54.14 37.76
N ALA A 8 -25.57 -53.26 38.40
CA ALA A 8 -24.94 -53.15 39.71
C ALA A 8 -24.70 -51.63 39.89
N ALA A 9 -24.76 -51.15 41.12
CA ALA A 9 -24.45 -49.76 41.45
C ALA A 9 -22.92 -49.55 41.52
N SER A 10 -22.41 -48.42 41.02
CA SER A 10 -21.08 -47.88 41.37
C SER A 10 -21.08 -46.35 41.36
N GLU A 11 -21.64 -45.81 42.43
CA GLU A 11 -21.12 -44.75 43.30
C GLU A 11 -19.87 -43.89 42.90
N TRP A 12 -20.10 -42.56 42.94
CA TRP A 12 -19.27 -41.42 43.37
C TRP A 12 -17.82 -41.22 42.87
N ARG A 13 -17.52 -40.01 42.34
CA ARG A 13 -16.72 -38.94 43.01
C ARG A 13 -16.25 -37.82 42.06
N THR A 14 -16.89 -36.67 42.20
CA THR A 14 -16.34 -35.30 42.28
C THR A 14 -15.00 -34.98 41.59
N GLY A 15 -15.06 -34.27 40.46
CA GLY A 15 -13.92 -33.53 39.86
C GLY A 15 -14.21 -32.03 39.82
N ARG A 16 -13.95 -31.32 40.92
CA ARG A 16 -14.06 -29.86 41.03
C ARG A 16 -12.77 -29.25 40.44
N GLN A 17 -12.81 -28.80 39.19
CA GLN A 17 -11.67 -28.13 38.56
C GLN A 17 -11.53 -26.70 39.10
N THR A 18 -10.41 -26.41 39.75
CA THR A 18 -10.06 -25.09 40.26
C THR A 18 -9.45 -24.25 39.13
N LEU A 19 -10.08 -23.12 38.82
CA LEU A 19 -9.57 -22.12 37.87
C LEU A 19 -8.33 -21.44 38.47
N ARG A 20 -7.14 -21.73 37.93
CA ARG A 20 -5.90 -20.99 38.21
C ARG A 20 -5.75 -19.86 37.19
N HIS A 21 -6.16 -18.65 37.56
CA HIS A 21 -5.82 -17.45 36.79
C HIS A 21 -4.39 -16.98 37.14
N GLY A 22 -3.42 -17.40 36.33
CA GLY A 22 -2.04 -16.93 36.41
C GLY A 22 -1.90 -15.47 35.93
N SER A 23 -1.11 -14.70 36.68
CA SER A 23 -0.77 -13.27 36.53
C SER A 23 0.08 -12.91 35.29
N GLY A 24 -0.02 -13.66 34.19
CA GLY A 24 0.79 -13.48 32.98
C GLY A 24 0.15 -12.63 31.87
N ARG A 25 -1.10 -12.16 32.05
CA ARG A 25 -1.87 -11.51 30.96
C ARG A 25 -1.49 -10.04 30.72
N SER A 26 -0.99 -9.30 31.72
CA SER A 26 -0.81 -7.84 31.62
C SER A 26 0.39 -7.45 30.73
N VAL A 27 1.51 -8.17 30.81
CA VAL A 27 2.72 -7.88 30.03
C VAL A 27 2.55 -8.27 28.57
N ARG A 28 1.86 -9.39 28.31
CA ARG A 28 1.54 -9.86 26.95
C ARG A 28 0.57 -8.90 26.24
N SER A 29 -0.40 -8.35 26.98
CA SER A 29 -1.33 -7.34 26.47
C SER A 29 -0.65 -6.02 26.11
N ARG A 30 0.27 -5.51 26.95
CA ARG A 30 1.01 -4.27 26.66
C ARG A 30 1.89 -4.37 25.42
N ARG A 31 2.59 -5.50 25.24
CA ARG A 31 3.38 -5.78 24.04
C ARG A 31 2.51 -5.86 22.78
N GLN A 32 1.35 -6.51 22.87
CA GLN A 32 0.41 -6.60 21.75
C GLN A 32 -0.17 -5.24 21.35
N VAL A 33 -0.50 -4.37 22.32
CA VAL A 33 -0.98 -3.00 22.05
C VAL A 33 0.09 -2.16 21.36
N LEU A 34 1.35 -2.23 21.82
CA LEU A 34 2.46 -1.52 21.19
C LEU A 34 2.69 -1.99 19.74
N SER A 35 2.65 -3.30 19.50
CA SER A 35 2.79 -3.85 18.14
C SER A 35 1.66 -3.39 17.20
N LEU A 36 0.42 -3.34 17.69
CA LEU A 36 -0.72 -2.86 16.90
C LEU A 36 -0.60 -1.37 16.56
N LEU A 37 -0.15 -0.53 17.50
CA LEU A 37 0.05 0.89 17.26
C LEU A 37 1.17 1.16 16.24
N VAL A 38 2.28 0.43 16.33
CA VAL A 38 3.38 0.54 15.35
C VAL A 38 2.92 0.11 13.97
N ALA A 39 2.23 -1.03 13.87
CA ALA A 39 1.68 -1.50 12.59
C ALA A 39 0.69 -0.49 11.98
N LEU A 40 -0.19 0.10 12.80
CA LEU A 40 -1.14 1.11 12.34
C LEU A 40 -0.42 2.39 11.85
N ALA A 41 0.61 2.85 12.57
CA ALA A 41 1.41 4.00 12.18
C ALA A 41 2.16 3.78 10.84
N LEU A 42 2.70 2.57 10.63
CA LEU A 42 3.35 2.17 9.37
C LEU A 42 2.37 2.19 8.19
N ILE A 43 1.13 1.72 8.39
CA ILE A 43 0.10 1.71 7.34
C ILE A 43 -0.32 3.15 6.97
N THR A 44 -0.42 4.06 7.94
CA THR A 44 -0.84 5.45 7.66
C THR A 44 0.22 6.30 6.95
N GLY A 45 1.50 5.94 7.03
CA GLY A 45 2.59 6.70 6.39
C GLY A 45 2.71 6.49 4.88
N ALA A 46 2.08 5.45 4.33
CA ALA A 46 2.22 5.06 2.92
C ALA A 46 1.28 5.80 1.95
N CYS A 47 0.25 6.49 2.45
CA CYS A 47 -0.70 7.23 1.60
C CYS A 47 -0.33 8.71 1.39
N GLY A 48 0.85 9.13 1.83
CA GLY A 48 1.32 10.50 1.61
C GLY A 48 1.87 10.68 0.20
N VAL A 49 1.14 11.39 -0.66
CA VAL A 49 1.71 12.03 -1.85
C VAL A 49 2.83 12.95 -1.38
N ARG A 50 4.05 12.75 -1.89
CA ARG A 50 5.16 13.70 -1.72
C ARG A 50 5.08 14.72 -2.86
N PRO A 51 4.70 15.98 -2.61
CA PRO A 51 4.79 17.00 -3.63
C PRO A 51 6.27 17.39 -3.81
N GLY A 52 6.80 17.20 -5.01
CA GLY A 52 8.01 17.89 -5.45
C GLY A 52 9.34 17.19 -5.16
N GLU A 53 9.46 15.87 -5.35
CA GLU A 53 10.78 15.32 -5.67
C GLU A 53 11.05 15.69 -7.13
N ALA A 54 11.54 16.92 -7.35
CA ALA A 54 11.92 17.41 -8.67
C ALA A 54 12.91 16.42 -9.28
N ALA A 55 12.49 15.74 -10.34
CA ALA A 55 13.39 14.93 -11.14
C ALA A 55 14.55 15.85 -11.56
N SER A 56 15.79 15.39 -11.33
CA SER A 56 17.00 16.10 -11.78
C SER A 56 16.80 16.58 -13.21
N GLY A 57 17.02 17.88 -13.42
CA GLY A 57 16.67 18.61 -14.64
C GLY A 57 17.00 17.80 -15.88
N ALA A 58 15.94 17.34 -16.56
CA ALA A 58 16.08 16.65 -17.83
C ALA A 58 16.72 17.62 -18.84
N THR A 59 17.45 17.05 -19.76
CA THR A 59 18.15 17.78 -20.82
C THR A 59 17.52 17.44 -22.16
N ALA A 60 17.83 18.23 -23.19
CA ALA A 60 17.40 17.92 -24.54
C ALA A 60 17.92 16.54 -25.02
N ALA A 61 19.01 16.03 -24.43
CA ALA A 61 19.53 14.70 -24.72
C ALA A 61 18.63 13.57 -24.19
N ASP A 62 17.72 13.86 -23.24
CA ASP A 62 16.73 12.91 -22.74
C ASP A 62 15.49 12.83 -23.65
N LEU A 63 15.30 13.83 -24.53
CA LEU A 63 14.20 13.90 -25.51
C LEU A 63 14.48 13.12 -26.80
N VAL A 64 15.02 11.91 -26.68
CA VAL A 64 15.39 11.06 -27.82
C VAL A 64 14.30 10.04 -28.10
N HIS A 65 13.99 9.83 -29.39
CA HIS A 65 12.87 9.00 -29.88
C HIS A 65 11.52 9.44 -29.31
N VAL A 66 10.94 10.45 -29.96
CA VAL A 66 9.62 10.98 -29.62
C VAL A 66 8.54 10.06 -30.17
N HIS A 67 7.65 9.60 -29.29
CA HIS A 67 6.53 8.73 -29.61
C HIS A 67 5.20 9.50 -29.66
N GLY A 68 5.08 10.60 -28.92
CA GLY A 68 3.89 11.42 -28.90
C GLY A 68 4.16 12.84 -28.43
N LEU A 69 3.33 13.77 -28.89
CA LEU A 69 3.36 15.19 -28.55
C LEU A 69 1.93 15.69 -28.26
N ALA A 70 1.76 16.53 -27.25
CA ALA A 70 0.50 17.24 -27.00
C ALA A 70 0.76 18.57 -26.30
N GLU A 71 -0.10 19.55 -26.53
CA GLU A 71 -0.06 20.81 -25.78
C GLU A 71 -0.39 20.54 -24.30
N ALA A 72 0.41 21.11 -23.40
CA ALA A 72 0.12 21.04 -21.97
C ALA A 72 -0.99 22.06 -21.62
N PRO A 73 -1.92 21.74 -20.69
CA PRO A 73 -3.07 22.62 -20.37
C PRO A 73 -2.68 24.03 -19.92
N ASP A 74 -1.55 24.15 -19.21
CA ASP A 74 -1.04 25.42 -18.68
C ASP A 74 -0.11 26.15 -19.66
N GLY A 75 0.01 25.64 -20.89
CA GLY A 75 0.97 26.06 -21.90
C GLY A 75 2.20 25.16 -21.93
N GLY A 76 2.91 25.18 -23.06
CA GLY A 76 4.06 24.30 -23.29
C GLY A 76 3.70 23.02 -24.05
N LEU A 77 4.59 22.03 -23.96
CA LEU A 77 4.50 20.80 -24.74
C LEU A 77 4.82 19.57 -23.89
N TYR A 78 3.89 18.63 -23.81
CA TYR A 78 4.18 17.27 -23.37
C TYR A 78 4.86 16.47 -24.48
N VAL A 79 5.95 15.79 -24.13
CA VAL A 79 6.79 15.00 -25.03
C VAL A 79 6.95 13.59 -24.45
N ALA A 80 6.32 12.61 -25.09
CA ALA A 80 6.50 11.20 -24.75
C ALA A 80 7.69 10.61 -25.50
N THR A 81 8.55 9.90 -24.77
CA THR A 81 9.78 9.29 -25.28
C THR A 81 9.95 7.86 -24.76
N HIS A 82 11.01 7.19 -25.24
CA HIS A 82 11.40 5.88 -24.71
C HIS A 82 11.90 5.90 -23.25
N THR A 83 12.13 7.08 -22.67
CA THR A 83 12.61 7.27 -21.29
C THR A 83 11.57 7.88 -20.36
N GLY A 84 10.37 8.19 -20.85
CA GLY A 84 9.26 8.68 -20.04
C GLY A 84 8.48 9.79 -20.71
N LEU A 85 7.83 10.61 -19.89
CA LEU A 85 7.07 11.79 -20.30
C LEU A 85 7.74 13.04 -19.75
N PHE A 86 7.89 14.06 -20.59
CA PHE A 86 8.47 15.33 -20.21
C PHE A 86 7.54 16.48 -20.55
N GLU A 87 7.55 17.53 -19.75
CA GLU A 87 6.96 18.82 -20.07
C GLU A 87 8.06 19.79 -20.46
N VAL A 88 7.89 20.43 -21.62
CA VAL A 88 8.84 21.39 -22.18
C VAL A 88 8.19 22.77 -22.22
N ASN A 89 8.82 23.71 -21.51
CA ASN A 89 8.40 25.11 -21.40
C ASN A 89 9.58 26.04 -21.73
N GLY A 90 9.69 26.44 -23.00
CA GLY A 90 10.86 27.17 -23.49
C GLY A 90 12.12 26.28 -23.40
N ASP A 91 13.12 26.73 -22.65
CA ASP A 91 14.37 25.99 -22.41
C ASP A 91 14.30 25.06 -21.18
N GLN A 92 13.17 25.04 -20.46
CA GLN A 92 12.97 24.17 -19.30
C GLN A 92 12.38 22.82 -19.73
N ILE A 93 12.95 21.74 -19.22
CA ILE A 93 12.49 20.37 -19.46
C ILE A 93 12.36 19.67 -18.10
N GLU A 94 11.15 19.21 -17.78
CA GLU A 94 10.85 18.53 -16.53
C GLU A 94 10.21 17.18 -16.80
N ALA A 95 10.62 16.15 -16.05
CA ALA A 95 9.96 14.85 -16.14
C ALA A 95 8.59 14.91 -15.46
N VAL A 96 7.57 14.38 -16.12
CA VAL A 96 6.20 14.30 -15.59
C VAL A 96 6.07 13.01 -14.79
N GLY A 97 6.17 13.16 -13.47
CA GLY A 97 6.13 12.02 -12.53
C GLY A 97 7.45 11.26 -12.46
N SER A 98 7.40 10.00 -12.00
CA SER A 98 8.58 9.16 -11.76
C SER A 98 8.70 7.97 -12.72
N ALA A 99 7.80 7.88 -13.71
CA ALA A 99 7.79 6.79 -14.67
C ALA A 99 8.88 6.98 -15.73
N THR A 100 9.74 5.98 -15.89
CA THR A 100 10.84 5.98 -16.87
C THR A 100 10.70 4.88 -17.93
N HIS A 101 9.51 4.30 -18.04
CA HIS A 101 9.22 3.27 -19.03
C HIS A 101 9.04 3.88 -20.41
N ASP A 102 9.27 3.05 -21.44
CA ASP A 102 9.03 3.41 -22.83
C ASP A 102 7.56 3.80 -23.04
N LEU A 103 7.33 5.12 -23.18
CA LEU A 103 5.99 5.67 -23.33
C LEU A 103 5.69 5.81 -24.81
N MET A 104 4.97 4.83 -25.35
CA MET A 104 4.64 4.76 -26.78
C MET A 104 3.60 5.79 -27.23
N GLY A 105 2.90 6.43 -26.30
CA GLY A 105 1.86 7.40 -26.60
C GLY A 105 1.06 7.74 -25.34
N PHE A 106 0.27 8.81 -25.43
CA PHE A 106 -0.61 9.28 -24.37
C PHE A 106 -1.73 10.15 -24.95
N THR A 107 -2.72 10.47 -24.14
CA THR A 107 -3.75 11.48 -24.47
C THR A 107 -3.94 12.44 -23.30
N VAL A 108 -4.14 13.73 -23.60
CA VAL A 108 -4.54 14.74 -22.61
C VAL A 108 -6.07 14.83 -22.61
N ALA A 109 -6.70 14.31 -21.57
CA ALA A 109 -8.13 14.42 -21.35
C ALA A 109 -8.45 15.69 -20.55
N ALA A 110 -9.57 16.36 -20.84
CA ALA A 110 -10.03 17.49 -20.03
C ALA A 110 -10.28 17.06 -18.56
N PRO A 111 -9.82 17.80 -17.55
CA PRO A 111 -9.23 19.16 -17.60
C PRO A 111 -7.70 19.22 -17.70
N GLY A 112 -7.03 18.10 -18.01
CA GLY A 112 -5.56 18.00 -18.10
C GLY A 112 -5.01 16.63 -17.67
N ALA A 113 -5.87 15.62 -17.48
CA ALA A 113 -5.46 14.30 -17.06
C ALA A 113 -4.74 13.56 -18.21
N LEU A 114 -3.66 12.86 -17.87
CA LEU A 114 -2.90 12.05 -18.82
C LEU A 114 -3.43 10.61 -18.81
N LEU A 115 -3.74 10.08 -19.99
CA LEU A 115 -4.25 8.73 -20.23
C LEU A 115 -3.30 7.90 -21.09
#